data_AF-A0A0L0F2Y2-F1
#
_entry.id   AF-A0A0L0F2Y2-F1
#
_cell.length_a   1.000
_cell.length_b   1.000
_cell.length_c   1.000
_cell.angle_alpha   90.00
_cell.angle_beta   90.00
_cell.angle_gamma   90.00
#
_symmetry.space_group_name_H-M   'P 1'
#
loop_
_entity.id
_entity.type
_entity.pdbx_description
1 polymer ?
#
loop_
_entity_poly.entity_id
_entity_poly.type
_entity_poly.pdbx_seq_one_letter_code
_entity_poly.pdbx_strand_id
1 'polypeptide(L)' 'DVYLPQVITTTRNSSIGDVIEEMDDHDVDNVPVLNEKKRLVGLMNRQAIRAVVTGNKAAVS' A
#
# COMPACT_ATOMS: atom_id res chain seq x y z
N ASP A 1 6.55 -26.47 -3.13
CA ASP A 1 5.33 -25.64 -3.08
C ASP A 1 5.58 -24.39 -2.24
N VAL A 2 5.25 -23.22 -2.77
CA VAL A 2 5.32 -21.93 -2.06
C VAL A 2 3.89 -21.49 -1.79
N TYR A 3 3.53 -21.34 -0.52
CA TYR A 3 2.25 -20.79 -0.11
C TYR A 3 2.28 -19.26 -0.26
N LEU A 4 1.30 -18.71 -0.97
CA LEU A 4 1.08 -17.27 -1.01
C LEU A 4 0.03 -16.93 0.06
N PRO A 5 0.39 -16.18 1.12
CA PRO A 5 -0.59 -15.74 2.10
C PRO A 5 -1.66 -14.87 1.43
N GLN A 6 -2.85 -14.84 2.02
CA GLN A 6 -3.87 -13.86 1.63
C GLN A 6 -3.30 -12.47 1.90
N VAL A 7 -2.97 -11.75 0.84
CA VAL A 7 -2.44 -10.39 0.93
C VAL A 7 -3.61 -9.42 0.96
N ILE A 8 -3.59 -8.49 1.91
CA ILE A 8 -4.48 -7.33 1.85
C ILE A 8 -4.17 -6.52 0.60
N THR A 9 -5.19 -5.91 0.01
CA THR A 9 -5.04 -5.09 -1.20
C THR A 9 -5.85 -3.82 -1.07
N THR A 10 -5.44 -2.78 -1.77
CA THR A 10 -6.13 -1.49 -1.77
C THR A 10 -6.48 -1.04 -3.18
N THR A 11 -7.19 0.07 -3.31
CA THR A 11 -7.54 0.69 -4.59
C THR A 11 -7.02 2.12 -4.65
N ARG A 12 -7.00 2.71 -5.85
CA ARG A 12 -6.61 4.12 -6.03
C ARG A 12 -7.56 5.13 -5.38
N ASN A 13 -8.75 4.70 -4.99
CA ASN A 13 -9.76 5.56 -4.39
C ASN A 13 -9.76 5.48 -2.86
N SER A 14 -8.98 4.56 -2.27
CA SER A 14 -8.85 4.41 -0.83
C SER A 14 -8.08 5.58 -0.23
N SER A 15 -8.49 6.05 0.95
CA SER A 15 -7.76 7.10 1.64
C SER A 15 -6.44 6.56 2.20
N ILE A 16 -5.45 7.43 2.36
CA ILE A 16 -4.15 7.05 2.95
C ILE A 16 -4.32 6.58 4.41
N GLY A 17 -5.27 7.18 5.15
CA GLY A 17 -5.55 6.82 6.54
C GLY A 17 -6.05 5.38 6.66
N ASP A 18 -7.06 5.02 5.87
CA ASP A 18 -7.64 3.67 5.87
C ASP A 18 -6.59 2.62 5.47
N VAL A 19 -5.70 2.95 4.52
CA VAL A 19 -4.63 2.03 4.11
C VAL A 19 -3.59 1.84 5.21
N ILE A 20 -3.25 2.89 5.97
CA ILE A 20 -2.33 2.79 7.11
C ILE A 20 -2.95 1.93 8.23
N GLU A 21 -4.23 2.14 8.52
CA GLU A 21 -4.96 1.35 9.53
C GLU A 21 -4.96 -0.14 9.14
N GLU A 22 -5.32 -0.46 7.90
CA GLU A 22 -5.30 -1.84 7.41
C GLU A 22 -3.89 -2.46 7.43
N MET A 23 -2.86 -1.67 7.13
CA MET A 23 -1.45 -2.09 7.22
C MET A 23 -1.04 -2.41 8.67
N ASP A 24 -1.52 -1.64 9.64
CA ASP A 24 -1.24 -1.84 11.06
C ASP A 24 -1.98 -3.07 11.60
N ASP A 25 -3.26 -3.23 11.24
CA ASP A 25 -4.09 -4.36 11.66
C ASP A 25 -3.56 -5.71 11.17
N HIS A 26 -2.93 -5.73 10.00
CA HIS A 26 -2.39 -6.95 9.38
C HIS A 26 -0.88 -7.13 9.53
N ASP A 27 -0.20 -6.22 10.23
CA ASP A 27 1.27 -6.20 10.39
C ASP A 27 2.02 -6.32 9.05
N VAL A 28 1.63 -5.49 8.08
CA VAL A 28 2.26 -5.45 6.75
C VAL A 28 2.77 -4.05 6.39
N ASP A 29 3.86 -4.03 5.64
CA ASP A 29 4.47 -2.79 5.15
C ASP A 29 4.16 -2.48 3.69
N ASN A 30 3.63 -3.46 2.95
CA ASN A 30 3.42 -3.39 1.51
C ASN A 30 2.02 -3.85 1.15
N VAL A 31 1.29 -3.01 0.42
CA VAL A 31 -0.09 -3.27 -0.01
C VAL A 31 -0.18 -3.11 -1.52
N PRO A 32 -0.49 -4.19 -2.27
CA PRO A 32 -0.76 -4.11 -3.70
C PRO A 32 -1.98 -3.23 -3.99
N VAL A 33 -1.86 -2.38 -5.02
CA VAL A 33 -2.96 -1.54 -5.50
C VAL A 33 -3.61 -2.21 -6.70
N LEU A 34 -4.89 -2.54 -6.58
CA LEU A 34 -5.68 -3.13 -7.65
C LEU A 34 -6.60 -2.08 -8.30
N ASN A 35 -6.90 -2.29 -9.58
CA ASN A 35 -8.00 -1.58 -10.25
C ASN A 35 -9.32 -2.35 -10.12
N GLU A 36 -10.40 -1.77 -10.65
CA GLU A 36 -11.76 -2.35 -10.64
C GLU A 36 -11.85 -3.73 -11.29
N LYS A 37 -10.94 -4.04 -12.22
CA LYS A 37 -10.84 -5.35 -12.89
C LYS A 37 -9.97 -6.34 -12.10
N LYS A 38 -9.65 -6.05 -10.84
CA LYS A 38 -8.74 -6.82 -9.96
C LYS A 38 -7.35 -7.04 -10.57
N ARG A 39 -6.89 -6.12 -11.41
CA ARG A 39 -5.53 -6.17 -11.96
C ARG A 39 -4.60 -5.32 -11.09
N LEU A 40 -3.40 -5.84 -10.82
CA LEU A 40 -2.33 -5.11 -10.15
C LEU A 40 -1.92 -3.90 -11.00
N VAL A 41 -1.98 -2.72 -10.41
CA VAL A 41 -1.60 -1.45 -11.08
C VAL A 41 -0.57 -0.65 -10.31
N GLY A 42 -0.17 -1.12 -9.12
CA GLY A 42 0.87 -0.47 -8.32
C GLY A 42 1.13 -1.20 -7.01
N LEU A 43 2.09 -0.68 -6.26
CA LEU A 43 2.44 -1.14 -4.93
C LEU A 43 2.57 0.08 -4.02
N MET A 44 1.89 0.05 -2.88
CA MET A 44 2.03 1.07 -1.85
C MET A 44 2.87 0.51 -0.71
N ASN A 45 3.86 1.28 -0.27
CA ASN A 45 4.68 0.92 0.88
C ASN A 45 4.61 2.00 1.98
N ARG A 46 4.74 1.58 3.24
CA ARG A 46 4.64 2.46 4.41
C ARG A 46 5.63 3.64 4.37
N GLN A 47 6.84 3.41 3.83
CA GLN A 47 7.87 4.44 3.73
C GLN A 47 7.50 5.54 2.73
N ALA A 48 6.92 5.20 1.58
CA ALA A 48 6.47 6.13 0.57
C ALA A 48 5.30 6.96 1.08
N ILE A 49 4.35 6.33 1.80
CA ILE A 49 3.28 7.08 2.48
C ILE A 49 3.89 8.09 3.45
N ARG A 50 4.81 7.66 4.32
CA ARG A 50 5.50 8.55 5.27
C ARG A 50 6.23 9.68 4.56
N ALA A 51 6.94 9.42 3.47
CA ALA A 51 7.69 10.44 2.73
C ALA A 51 6.75 11.52 2.16
N VAL A 52 5.60 11.12 1.62
CA VAL A 52 4.58 12.04 1.09
C VAL A 52 3.93 12.85 2.22
N VAL A 53 3.55 12.21 3.32
CA VAL A 53 2.88 12.86 4.46
C VAL A 53 3.80 13.85 5.19
N THR A 54 5.08 13.52 5.32
CA THR A 54 6.08 14.36 6.02
C THR A 54 6.67 15.46 5.13
N GLY A 55 6.25 15.56 3.86
CA GLY A 55 6.67 16.63 2.95
C GLY A 55 8.13 16.59 2.53
N ASN A 56 8.81 15.45 2.67
CA ASN A 56 10.23 15.35 2.37
C ASN A 56 10.44 14.93 0.90
N LYS A 57 10.84 15.89 0.05
CA LYS A 57 11.10 15.73 -1.40
C LYS A 57 12.28 14.79 -1.75
N ALA A 58 12.82 14.03 -0.81
CA ALA A 58 14.06 13.27 -1.01
C ALA A 58 13.86 11.86 -1.62
N ALA A 59 12.62 11.35 -1.72
CA ALA A 59 12.38 9.94 -2.04
C ALA A 59 11.78 9.67 -3.44
N VAL A 60 11.82 10.64 -4.35
CA VAL A 60 11.49 10.40 -5.77
C VAL A 60 12.73 10.75 -6.60
N SER A 61 13.66 9.80 -6.61
CA SER A 61 14.73 9.70 -7.62
C SER A 61 14.66 8.33 -8.28
#